data_AF-A0ABD1GIT4-F1
#
_entry.id   AF-A0ABD1GIT4-F1
#
_cell.length_a   1.000
_cell.length_b   1.000
_cell.length_c   1.000
_cell.angle_alpha   90.00
_cell.angle_beta   90.00
_cell.angle_gamma   90.00
#
_symmetry.space_group_name_H-M   'P 1'
#
loop_
_entity.id
_entity.type
_entity.pdbx_description
1 polymer ?
#
loop_
_entity_poly.entity_id
_entity_poly.type
_entity_poly.pdbx_seq_one_letter_code
_entity_poly.pdbx_strand_id
1 'polypeptide(L)'
;MDDRLSELPESLILVILSFLPMTYLVTTTLLSKRWKHLWTTVPSLHLRHPIDADFDKFQAFVSRALTHWRVPKLLKFTIDISFYLHMSGCIDSCLLFAIDHQVEELHLEATPSFYSIFESRMYYVPHPRLYSCSSITKLTLASVELSIGESVRWNRLNSLTIEDAVSLSEDTMNKIFSGAPVLEALNLHVRESGEDLNIRSASLKMLKIVMSGLGSESKAALRVLALNLETLEISGISYTRCLLEVPS
;
A
#
# COMPACT_ATOMS: atom_id res chain seq x y z
N MET A 1 21.58 37.22 -6.06
CA MET A 1 21.76 36.02 -6.90
C MET A 1 20.37 35.54 -7.22
N ASP A 2 19.98 35.66 -8.48
CA ASP A 2 18.68 35.18 -8.95
C ASP A 2 18.70 33.66 -8.94
N ASP A 3 17.93 33.09 -8.02
CA ASP A 3 17.78 31.66 -7.87
C ASP A 3 16.87 31.18 -9.02
N ARG A 4 17.43 30.51 -10.01
CA ARG A 4 16.70 29.99 -11.19
C ARG A 4 15.53 29.06 -10.81
N LEU A 5 15.55 28.48 -9.61
CA LEU A 5 14.44 27.70 -9.04
C LEU A 5 13.23 28.57 -8.65
N SER A 6 13.44 29.87 -8.46
CA SER A 6 12.39 30.86 -8.17
C SER A 6 11.65 31.32 -9.42
N GLU A 7 12.13 31.02 -10.63
CA GLU A 7 11.48 31.36 -11.89
C GLU A 7 10.50 30.29 -12.40
N LEU A 8 10.57 29.07 -11.86
CA LEU A 8 9.69 27.96 -12.29
C LEU A 8 8.20 28.29 -12.04
N PRO A 9 7.27 27.94 -12.93
CA PRO A 9 5.84 27.95 -12.62
C PRO A 9 5.48 27.15 -11.36
N GLU A 10 4.46 27.59 -10.62
CA GLU A 10 3.99 26.93 -9.40
C GLU A 10 3.59 25.47 -9.63
N SER A 11 2.93 25.18 -10.76
CA SER A 11 2.56 23.83 -11.16
C SER A 11 3.77 22.89 -11.28
N LEU A 12 4.89 23.38 -11.83
CA LEU A 12 6.12 22.57 -11.94
C LEU A 12 6.79 22.36 -10.59
N ILE A 13 6.71 23.33 -9.68
CA ILE A 13 7.20 23.14 -8.31
C ILE A 13 6.39 22.06 -7.60
N LEU A 14 5.07 22.09 -7.70
CA LEU A 14 4.22 21.05 -7.08
C LEU A 14 4.54 19.66 -7.62
N VAL A 15 4.80 19.54 -8.93
CA VAL A 15 5.25 18.29 -9.54
C VAL A 15 6.59 17.85 -8.96
N ILE A 16 7.60 18.72 -8.90
CA ILE A 16 8.91 18.38 -8.31
C ILE A 16 8.74 17.93 -6.85
N LEU A 17 8.01 18.71 -6.06
CA LEU A 17 7.74 18.43 -4.65
C LEU A 17 7.01 17.09 -4.44
N SER A 18 6.12 16.70 -5.36
CA SER A 18 5.38 15.43 -5.28
C SER A 18 6.26 14.18 -5.36
N PHE A 19 7.49 14.30 -5.88
CA PHE A 19 8.46 13.22 -5.95
C PHE A 19 9.38 13.13 -4.72
N LEU A 20 9.35 14.13 -3.84
CA LEU A 20 10.25 14.19 -2.70
C LEU A 20 9.67 13.46 -1.48
N PRO A 21 10.48 12.67 -0.76
CA PRO A 21 10.13 12.24 0.58
C PRO A 21 9.82 13.44 1.48
N MET A 22 8.88 13.28 2.41
CA MET A 22 8.38 14.34 3.29
C MET A 22 9.50 15.04 4.06
N THR A 23 10.55 14.31 4.44
CA THR A 23 11.75 14.87 5.09
C THR A 23 12.43 15.92 4.21
N TYR A 24 12.64 15.64 2.92
CA TYR A 24 13.20 16.59 1.95
C TYR A 24 12.20 17.65 1.54
N LEU A 25 10.93 17.31 1.46
CA LEU A 25 9.87 18.25 1.17
C LEU A 25 9.91 19.45 2.14
N VAL A 26 10.07 19.19 3.44
CA VAL A 26 10.18 20.25 4.45
C VAL A 26 11.51 21.02 4.33
N THR A 27 12.62 20.39 3.93
CA THR A 27 13.88 21.12 3.74
C THR A 27 13.85 22.05 2.54
N THR A 28 13.06 21.75 1.50
CA THR A 28 12.90 22.67 0.35
C THR A 28 12.27 24.01 0.74
N THR A 29 11.63 24.11 1.91
CA THR A 29 11.10 25.38 2.43
C THR A 29 12.19 26.42 2.71
N LEU A 30 13.45 25.98 2.79
CA LEU A 30 14.62 26.84 2.95
C LEU A 30 15.10 27.46 1.63
N LEU A 31 14.69 26.91 0.48
CA LEU A 31 15.14 27.38 -0.84
C LEU A 31 14.53 28.73 -1.20
N SER A 32 13.24 28.94 -0.94
CA SER A 32 12.61 30.25 -1.08
C SER A 32 11.27 30.35 -0.34
N LYS A 33 10.78 31.58 -0.15
CA LYS A 33 9.45 31.85 0.44
C LYS A 33 8.32 31.15 -0.32
N ARG A 34 8.44 31.04 -1.65
CA ARG A 34 7.41 30.41 -2.48
C ARG A 34 7.32 28.91 -2.21
N TRP A 35 8.44 28.21 -2.17
CA TRP A 35 8.49 26.77 -1.87
C TRP A 35 7.98 26.48 -0.45
N LYS A 36 8.26 27.38 0.51
CA LYS A 36 7.70 27.35 1.87
C LYS A 36 6.17 27.41 1.92
N HIS A 37 5.50 28.00 0.94
CA HIS A 37 4.04 28.04 0.89
C HIS A 37 3.44 26.84 0.16
N LEU A 38 4.18 26.25 -0.79
CA LEU A 38 3.67 25.19 -1.65
C LEU A 38 3.80 23.78 -1.06
N TRP A 39 4.76 23.55 -0.17
CA TRP A 39 5.00 22.19 0.36
C TRP A 39 3.78 21.58 1.07
N THR A 40 2.89 22.37 1.68
CA THR A 40 1.66 21.87 2.33
C THR A 40 0.47 21.67 1.39
N THR A 41 0.65 22.01 0.11
CA THR A 41 -0.40 21.97 -0.93
C THR A 41 -0.18 20.84 -1.95
N VAL A 42 0.84 20.00 -1.73
CA VAL A 42 1.16 18.87 -2.61
C VAL A 42 0.09 17.78 -2.43
N PRO A 43 -0.51 17.23 -3.50
CA PRO A 43 -1.54 16.21 -3.36
C PRO A 43 -0.97 14.81 -3.11
N SER A 44 0.36 14.66 -3.16
CA SER A 44 1.06 13.38 -2.99
C SER A 44 2.07 13.47 -1.85
N LEU A 45 2.08 12.45 -1.01
CA LEU A 45 2.96 12.33 0.16
C LEU A 45 3.78 11.04 0.08
N HIS A 46 5.06 11.15 0.39
CA HIS A 46 5.95 10.00 0.55
C HIS A 46 6.62 10.05 1.91
N LEU A 47 6.17 9.23 2.84
CA LEU A 47 6.75 9.09 4.16
C LEU A 47 7.71 7.90 4.15
N ARG A 48 9.00 8.18 4.37
CA ARG A 48 10.02 7.15 4.53
C ARG A 48 10.71 7.28 5.88
N HIS A 49 10.75 6.19 6.65
CA HIS A 49 11.58 6.14 7.87
C HIS A 49 13.05 5.92 7.49
N PRO A 50 13.97 6.84 7.83
CA PRO A 50 15.40 6.61 7.61
C PRO A 50 15.92 5.53 8.57
N ILE A 51 16.78 4.63 8.07
CA ILE A 51 17.29 3.47 8.82
C ILE A 51 17.91 3.85 10.17
N ASP A 52 18.65 4.97 10.21
CA ASP A 52 19.38 5.44 11.39
C ASP A 52 18.68 6.61 12.12
N ALA A 53 17.42 6.88 11.80
CA ALA A 53 16.68 7.96 12.46
C ALA A 53 16.18 7.52 13.84
N ASP A 54 16.27 8.46 14.78
CA ASP A 54 15.57 8.36 16.06
C ASP A 54 14.06 8.41 15.84
N PHE A 55 13.37 7.37 16.31
CA PHE A 55 11.94 7.20 16.08
C PHE A 55 11.11 8.32 16.69
N ASP A 56 11.40 8.74 17.93
CA ASP A 56 10.62 9.77 18.61
C ASP A 56 10.71 11.10 17.85
N LYS A 57 11.91 11.43 17.35
CA LYS A 57 12.10 12.61 16.48
C LYS A 57 11.36 12.47 15.16
N PHE A 58 11.38 11.29 14.55
CA PHE A 58 10.64 11.01 13.33
C PHE A 58 9.12 11.14 13.53
N GLN A 59 8.57 10.50 14.56
CA GLN A 59 7.14 10.59 14.87
C GLN A 59 6.71 12.03 15.17
N ALA A 60 7.51 12.78 15.96
CA ALA A 60 7.24 14.19 16.22
C ALA A 60 7.28 15.04 14.94
N PHE A 61 8.23 14.76 14.05
CA PHE A 61 8.31 15.39 12.74
C PHE A 61 7.07 15.10 11.89
N VAL A 62 6.68 13.83 11.77
CA VAL A 62 5.50 13.41 10.98
C VAL A 62 4.24 14.05 11.53
N SER A 63 4.01 13.95 12.84
CA SER A 63 2.84 14.53 13.50
C SER A 63 2.73 16.02 13.22
N ARG A 64 3.85 16.76 13.28
CA ARG A 64 3.89 18.20 12.97
C ARG A 64 3.73 18.49 11.48
N ALA A 65 4.26 17.65 10.59
CA ALA A 65 4.12 17.84 9.15
C ALA A 65 2.67 17.65 8.71
N LEU A 66 2.01 16.61 9.21
CA LEU A 66 0.62 16.28 8.89
C LEU A 66 -0.37 17.34 9.40
N THR A 67 -0.12 17.96 10.57
CA THR A 67 -0.99 19.04 11.08
C THR A 67 -0.95 20.32 10.25
N HIS A 68 0.13 20.52 9.48
CA HIS A 68 0.25 21.67 8.59
C HIS A 68 -0.25 21.40 7.17
N TRP A 69 -0.62 20.16 6.85
CA TRP A 69 -1.11 19.80 5.52
C TRP A 69 -2.46 20.46 5.24
N ARG A 70 -2.62 21.02 4.05
CA ARG A 70 -3.80 21.85 3.71
C ARG A 70 -4.66 21.28 2.60
N VAL A 71 -4.20 20.23 1.92
CA VAL A 71 -4.94 19.64 0.81
C VAL A 71 -6.07 18.79 1.39
N PRO A 72 -7.34 19.05 1.02
CA PRO A 72 -8.48 18.29 1.54
C PRO A 72 -8.54 16.86 0.99
N LYS A 73 -7.90 16.63 -0.17
CA LYS A 73 -7.90 15.33 -0.86
C LYS A 73 -6.49 14.93 -1.28
N LEU A 74 -6.03 13.76 -0.83
CA LEU A 74 -4.76 13.18 -1.27
C LEU A 74 -4.96 12.35 -2.54
N LEU A 75 -4.14 12.62 -3.54
CA LEU A 75 -4.03 11.75 -4.72
C LEU A 75 -3.29 10.47 -4.34
N LYS A 76 -2.14 10.60 -3.67
CA LYS A 76 -1.28 9.48 -3.32
C LYS A 76 -0.65 9.65 -1.95
N PHE A 77 -0.63 8.58 -1.15
CA PHE A 77 0.17 8.55 0.07
C PHE A 77 0.93 7.23 0.13
N THR A 78 2.26 7.34 0.16
CA THR A 78 3.18 6.23 0.35
C THR A 78 3.76 6.30 1.76
N ILE A 79 3.65 5.20 2.50
CA ILE A 79 4.22 5.00 3.84
C ILE A 79 5.18 3.81 3.73
N ASP A 80 6.46 4.08 3.89
CA ASP A 80 7.58 3.14 3.75
C ASP A 80 8.39 3.19 5.06
N ILE A 81 8.15 2.21 5.93
CA ILE A 81 8.67 2.24 7.30
C ILE A 81 9.33 0.91 7.64
N SER A 82 10.57 0.96 8.12
CA SER A 82 11.20 -0.17 8.82
C SER A 82 10.44 -0.41 10.13
N PHE A 83 9.68 -1.51 10.20
CA PHE A 83 8.74 -1.75 11.27
C PHE A 83 9.40 -2.25 12.55
N TYR A 84 9.05 -1.56 13.64
CA TYR A 84 9.24 -2.00 15.02
C TYR A 84 7.87 -1.90 15.72
N LEU A 85 7.57 -2.79 16.66
CA LEU A 85 6.24 -2.86 17.31
C LEU A 85 5.74 -1.53 17.86
N HIS A 86 6.65 -0.75 18.46
CA HIS A 86 6.33 0.54 19.07
C HIS A 86 5.92 1.61 18.04
N MET A 87 6.15 1.37 16.74
CA MET A 87 5.77 2.28 15.65
C MET A 87 4.33 2.09 15.15
N SER A 88 3.64 1.04 15.60
CA SER A 88 2.24 0.75 15.19
C SER A 88 1.34 1.99 15.26
N GLY A 89 1.35 2.70 16.39
CA GLY A 89 0.55 3.92 16.56
C GLY A 89 0.91 5.06 15.60
N CYS A 90 2.16 5.16 15.15
CA CYS A 90 2.56 6.14 14.14
C CYS A 90 2.00 5.77 12.75
N ILE A 91 2.09 4.49 12.36
CA ILE A 91 1.52 3.99 11.11
C ILE A 91 0.00 4.18 11.12
N ASP A 92 -0.66 3.83 12.23
CA ASP A 92 -2.11 3.99 12.40
C ASP A 92 -2.55 5.44 12.22
N SER A 93 -1.82 6.37 12.83
CA SER A 93 -2.09 7.80 12.70
C SER A 93 -1.93 8.29 11.25
N CYS A 94 -0.93 7.77 10.53
CA CYS A 94 -0.73 8.10 9.12
C CYS A 94 -1.83 7.52 8.23
N LEU A 95 -2.28 6.28 8.49
CA LEU A 95 -3.39 5.66 7.77
C LEU A 95 -4.69 6.43 7.99
N LEU A 96 -4.99 6.79 9.24
CA LEU A 96 -6.17 7.58 9.57
C LEU A 96 -6.15 8.94 8.87
N PHE A 97 -4.99 9.62 8.89
CA PHE A 97 -4.80 10.85 8.13
C PHE A 97 -5.08 10.64 6.64
N ALA A 98 -4.56 9.58 6.01
CA ALA A 98 -4.81 9.27 4.60
C ALA A 98 -6.30 9.11 4.29
N ILE A 99 -7.01 8.39 5.16
CA ILE A 99 -8.45 8.12 5.03
C ILE A 99 -9.26 9.39 5.22
N ASP A 100 -8.93 10.21 6.22
CA ASP A 100 -9.60 11.49 6.48
C ASP A 100 -9.47 12.45 5.30
N HIS A 101 -8.36 12.34 4.55
CA HIS A 101 -8.10 13.10 3.33
C HIS A 101 -8.48 12.35 2.05
N GLN A 102 -9.37 11.36 2.13
CA GLN A 102 -9.97 10.67 0.98
C GLN A 102 -8.93 10.21 -0.06
N VAL A 103 -7.85 9.59 0.41
CA VAL A 103 -6.76 9.12 -0.45
C VAL A 103 -7.26 8.22 -1.59
N GLU A 104 -6.73 8.43 -2.79
CA GLU A 104 -7.03 7.60 -3.96
C GLU A 104 -6.02 6.46 -4.17
N GLU A 105 -4.72 6.74 -4.00
CA GLU A 105 -3.66 5.74 -4.10
C GLU A 105 -2.92 5.62 -2.76
N LEU A 106 -3.05 4.47 -2.09
CA LEU A 106 -2.37 4.21 -0.83
C LEU A 106 -1.35 3.10 -1.02
N HIS A 107 -0.11 3.37 -0.64
CA HIS A 107 0.93 2.37 -0.52
C HIS A 107 1.40 2.32 0.93
N LEU A 108 1.33 1.15 1.54
CA LEU A 108 1.84 0.89 2.88
C LEU A 108 2.83 -0.26 2.81
N GLU A 109 4.07 0.01 3.21
CA GLU A 109 5.12 -0.97 3.41
C GLU A 109 5.62 -0.84 4.86
N ALA A 110 5.53 -1.95 5.61
CA ALA A 110 5.96 -2.03 7.01
C ALA A 110 7.01 -3.15 7.17
N THR A 111 8.12 -3.03 6.47
CA THR A 111 9.15 -4.07 6.40
C THR A 111 9.77 -4.33 7.78
N PRO A 112 9.65 -5.56 8.34
CA PRO A 112 10.18 -5.89 9.64
C PRO A 112 11.68 -5.56 9.76
N SER A 113 12.06 -4.82 10.79
CA SER A 113 13.47 -4.68 11.18
C SER A 113 14.07 -6.04 11.54
N PHE A 114 15.39 -6.18 11.46
CA PHE A 114 16.11 -7.40 11.85
C PHE A 114 15.67 -7.95 13.22
N TYR A 115 15.41 -7.08 14.20
CA TYR A 115 14.94 -7.49 15.53
C TYR A 115 13.52 -8.08 15.50
N SER A 116 12.61 -7.49 14.74
CA SER A 116 11.23 -8.00 14.60
C SER A 116 11.11 -9.30 13.80
N ILE A 117 12.07 -9.58 12.92
CA ILE A 117 12.15 -10.86 12.19
C ILE A 117 12.31 -12.02 13.18
N PHE A 118 13.19 -11.88 14.18
CA PHE A 118 13.39 -12.93 15.20
C PHE A 118 12.16 -13.17 16.08
N GLU A 119 11.32 -12.15 16.25
CA GLU A 119 10.07 -12.27 17.00
C GLU A 119 8.87 -12.69 16.13
N SER A 120 9.07 -12.88 14.82
CA SER A 120 8.00 -13.21 13.86
C SER A 120 6.82 -12.23 13.90
N ARG A 121 7.08 -10.94 14.18
CA ARG A 121 6.01 -9.95 14.33
C ARG A 121 5.87 -9.10 13.08
N MET A 122 4.71 -9.23 12.44
CA MET A 122 4.26 -8.40 11.32
C MET A 122 3.42 -7.23 11.85
N TYR A 123 3.35 -6.15 11.07
CA TYR A 123 2.33 -5.13 11.32
C TYR A 123 0.98 -5.65 10.85
N TYR A 124 0.04 -5.79 11.78
CA TYR A 124 -1.35 -6.08 11.47
C TYR A 124 -2.05 -4.79 11.10
N VAL A 125 -2.61 -4.72 9.89
CA VAL A 125 -3.36 -3.55 9.45
C VAL A 125 -4.64 -3.46 10.31
N PRO A 126 -4.72 -2.53 11.27
CA PRO A 126 -5.63 -2.69 12.40
C PRO A 126 -6.96 -1.97 12.18
N HIS A 127 -7.10 -1.17 11.11
CA HIS A 127 -8.14 -0.15 11.06
C HIS A 127 -9.33 -0.52 10.15
N PRO A 128 -10.54 -0.80 10.70
CA PRO A 128 -11.75 -1.07 9.91
C PRO A 128 -12.13 0.04 8.93
N ARG A 129 -11.75 1.28 9.25
CA ARG A 129 -11.93 2.43 8.34
C ARG A 129 -11.16 2.30 7.03
N LEU A 130 -10.01 1.61 7.01
CA LEU A 130 -9.31 1.34 5.77
C LEU A 130 -10.13 0.38 4.90
N TYR A 131 -10.64 -0.70 5.50
CA TYR A 131 -11.51 -1.66 4.83
C TYR A 131 -12.84 -1.05 4.37
N SER A 132 -13.29 0.06 4.98
CA SER A 132 -14.50 0.79 4.58
C SER A 132 -14.21 2.05 3.75
N CYS A 133 -12.97 2.27 3.31
CA CYS A 133 -12.58 3.49 2.60
C CYS A 133 -13.02 3.42 1.13
N SER A 134 -13.99 4.26 0.75
CA SER A 134 -14.57 4.26 -0.59
C SER A 134 -13.86 5.16 -1.59
N SER A 135 -12.87 5.96 -1.16
CA SER A 135 -12.08 6.81 -2.05
C SER A 135 -10.94 6.07 -2.74
N ILE A 136 -10.46 4.97 -2.16
CA ILE A 136 -9.28 4.24 -2.64
C ILE A 136 -9.58 3.58 -3.97
N THR A 137 -8.70 3.83 -4.93
CA THR A 137 -8.70 3.27 -6.29
C THR A 137 -7.53 2.31 -6.51
N LYS A 138 -6.40 2.57 -5.85
CA LYS A 138 -5.22 1.68 -5.85
C LYS A 138 -4.72 1.47 -4.42
N LEU A 139 -4.53 0.22 -4.05
CA LEU A 139 -4.03 -0.16 -2.74
C LEU A 139 -2.83 -1.09 -2.91
N THR A 140 -1.71 -0.72 -2.30
CA THR A 140 -0.52 -1.56 -2.19
C THR A 140 -0.21 -1.79 -0.73
N LEU A 141 -0.09 -3.06 -0.34
CA LEU A 141 0.19 -3.50 1.02
C LEU A 141 1.39 -4.44 0.96
N ALA A 142 2.53 -4.02 1.50
CA ALA A 142 3.77 -4.76 1.47
C ALA A 142 4.27 -5.06 2.89
N SER A 143 4.68 -6.31 3.14
CA SER A 143 5.22 -6.73 4.45
C SER A 143 4.26 -6.50 5.63
N VAL A 144 2.95 -6.61 5.38
CA VAL A 144 1.89 -6.43 6.38
C VAL A 144 0.95 -7.63 6.42
N GLU A 145 0.27 -7.80 7.55
CA GLU A 145 -0.76 -8.83 7.71
C GLU A 145 -2.16 -8.21 7.71
N LEU A 146 -3.04 -8.78 6.89
CA LEU A 146 -4.42 -8.36 6.78
C LEU A 146 -5.27 -9.08 7.84
N SER A 147 -5.96 -8.31 8.68
CA SER A 147 -6.96 -8.82 9.61
C SER A 147 -8.31 -8.22 9.28
N ILE A 148 -9.03 -8.86 8.35
CA ILE A 148 -10.35 -8.41 7.91
C ILE A 148 -11.41 -9.01 8.83
N GLY A 149 -12.00 -8.17 9.67
CA GLY A 149 -13.10 -8.55 10.58
C GLY A 149 -14.35 -9.01 9.83
N GLU A 150 -15.33 -8.12 9.66
CA GLU A 150 -16.63 -8.50 9.07
C GLU A 150 -16.66 -8.38 7.54
N SER A 151 -16.35 -7.20 6.99
CA SER A 151 -16.50 -6.95 5.56
C SER A 151 -15.61 -5.81 5.05
N VAL A 152 -15.42 -5.79 3.73
CA VAL A 152 -14.70 -4.76 2.99
C VAL A 152 -15.69 -3.96 2.13
N ARG A 153 -15.44 -2.67 1.96
CA ARG A 153 -16.20 -1.75 1.11
C ARG A 153 -15.25 -0.86 0.31
N TRP A 154 -14.56 -1.47 -0.65
CA TRP A 154 -13.63 -0.84 -1.58
C TRP A 154 -14.29 -0.60 -2.94
N ASN A 155 -15.38 0.16 -2.95
CA ASN A 155 -16.27 0.31 -4.10
C ASN A 155 -15.60 0.89 -5.37
N ARG A 156 -14.43 1.52 -5.25
CA ARG A 156 -13.70 2.16 -6.37
C ARG A 156 -12.32 1.53 -6.63
N LEU A 157 -11.96 0.50 -5.86
CA LEU A 157 -10.65 -0.14 -5.95
C LEU A 157 -10.57 -0.96 -7.24
N ASN A 158 -9.73 -0.51 -8.16
CA ASN A 158 -9.47 -1.17 -9.43
C ASN A 158 -8.13 -1.91 -9.45
N SER A 159 -7.20 -1.57 -8.56
CA SER A 159 -5.89 -2.20 -8.46
C SER A 159 -5.55 -2.54 -7.02
N LEU A 160 -5.28 -3.81 -6.75
CA LEU A 160 -4.80 -4.30 -5.46
C LEU A 160 -3.46 -5.01 -5.64
N THR A 161 -2.48 -4.61 -4.85
CA THR A 161 -1.18 -5.26 -4.78
C THR A 161 -0.91 -5.66 -3.34
N ILE A 162 -0.67 -6.94 -3.10
CA ILE A 162 -0.24 -7.48 -1.81
C ILE A 162 1.14 -8.09 -2.00
N GLU A 163 2.14 -7.54 -1.32
CA GLU A 163 3.53 -7.95 -1.41
C GLU A 163 4.03 -8.52 -0.10
N ASP A 164 4.80 -9.60 -0.19
CA ASP A 164 5.48 -10.22 0.95
C ASP A 164 4.51 -10.71 2.05
N ALA A 165 3.29 -11.07 1.67
CA ALA A 165 2.33 -11.69 2.57
C ALA A 165 2.86 -13.06 3.02
N VAL A 166 2.75 -13.35 4.32
CA VAL A 166 3.10 -14.68 4.87
C VAL A 166 2.25 -15.74 4.16
N SER A 167 0.94 -15.59 4.26
CA SER A 167 -0.07 -16.43 3.62
C SER A 167 -1.33 -15.61 3.36
N LEU A 168 -2.21 -16.14 2.51
CA LEU A 168 -3.53 -15.57 2.25
C LEU A 168 -4.57 -16.67 2.45
N SER A 169 -5.54 -16.43 3.32
CA SER A 169 -6.67 -17.36 3.53
C SER A 169 -7.75 -17.15 2.47
N GLU A 170 -8.51 -18.21 2.17
CA GLU A 170 -9.65 -18.13 1.25
C GLU A 170 -10.69 -17.12 1.74
N ASP A 171 -10.94 -17.07 3.06
CA ASP A 171 -11.86 -16.12 3.69
C ASP A 171 -11.47 -14.65 3.44
N THR A 172 -10.17 -14.32 3.62
CA THR A 172 -9.66 -12.97 3.38
C THR A 172 -9.89 -12.56 1.93
N MET A 173 -9.59 -13.45 0.98
CA MET A 173 -9.75 -13.17 -0.44
C MET A 173 -11.23 -13.04 -0.83
N ASN A 174 -12.10 -13.91 -0.30
CA ASN A 174 -13.56 -13.80 -0.52
C ASN A 174 -14.13 -12.47 -0.01
N LYS A 175 -13.67 -12.01 1.16
CA LYS A 175 -14.05 -10.69 1.70
C LYS A 175 -13.55 -9.55 0.81
N ILE A 176 -12.34 -9.66 0.25
CA ILE A 176 -11.80 -8.66 -0.68
C ILE A 176 -12.63 -8.61 -1.97
N PHE A 177 -12.88 -9.76 -2.62
CA PHE A 177 -13.63 -9.79 -3.89
C PHE A 177 -15.09 -9.36 -3.73
N SER A 178 -15.74 -9.71 -2.61
CA SER A 178 -17.10 -9.23 -2.32
C SER A 178 -17.16 -7.72 -2.02
N GLY A 179 -16.09 -7.16 -1.46
CA GLY A 179 -15.98 -5.74 -1.12
C GLY A 179 -15.40 -4.84 -2.22
N ALA A 180 -14.75 -5.40 -3.25
CA ALA A 180 -14.09 -4.67 -4.34
C ALA A 180 -14.66 -5.09 -5.71
N PRO A 181 -15.92 -4.71 -6.03
CA PRO A 181 -16.61 -5.22 -7.23
C PRO A 181 -15.98 -4.76 -8.56
N VAL A 182 -15.22 -3.66 -8.56
CA VAL A 182 -14.60 -3.08 -9.77
C VAL A 182 -13.10 -3.41 -9.89
N LEU A 183 -12.61 -4.41 -9.16
CA LEU A 183 -11.20 -4.80 -9.16
C LEU A 183 -10.77 -5.39 -10.51
N GLU A 184 -9.92 -4.66 -11.24
CA GLU A 184 -9.44 -5.05 -12.57
C GLU A 184 -8.03 -5.67 -12.53
N ALA A 185 -7.17 -5.26 -11.60
CA ALA A 185 -5.81 -5.74 -11.47
C ALA A 185 -5.51 -6.24 -10.05
N LEU A 186 -5.02 -7.48 -9.95
CA LEU A 186 -4.63 -8.11 -8.70
C LEU A 186 -3.20 -8.65 -8.82
N ASN A 187 -2.29 -8.16 -7.98
CA ASN A 187 -0.92 -8.63 -7.85
C ASN A 187 -0.72 -9.22 -6.45
N LEU A 188 -0.33 -10.49 -6.38
CA LEU A 188 -0.07 -11.19 -5.13
C LEU A 188 1.37 -11.70 -5.14
N HIS A 189 2.14 -11.35 -4.12
CA HIS A 189 3.41 -11.98 -3.79
C HIS A 189 3.31 -12.59 -2.40
N VAL A 190 3.36 -13.93 -2.33
CA VAL A 190 3.13 -14.71 -1.12
C VAL A 190 4.37 -15.54 -0.80
N ARG A 191 4.81 -15.51 0.47
CA ARG A 191 5.99 -16.25 0.95
C ARG A 191 5.71 -17.73 1.12
N GLU A 192 4.56 -18.09 1.66
CA GLU A 192 4.25 -19.49 1.95
C GLU A 192 3.02 -19.96 1.20
N SER A 193 3.04 -21.22 0.81
CA SER A 193 1.87 -21.84 0.22
C SER A 193 0.88 -22.16 1.33
N GLY A 194 -0.17 -21.34 1.45
CA GLY A 194 -1.23 -21.51 2.43
C GLY A 194 -2.26 -22.56 2.00
N GLU A 195 -3.52 -22.19 2.12
CA GLU A 195 -4.69 -23.00 1.77
C GLU A 195 -4.99 -22.96 0.26
N ASP A 196 -5.97 -23.76 -0.16
CA ASP A 196 -6.54 -23.65 -1.50
C ASP A 196 -7.01 -22.21 -1.75
N LEU A 197 -6.61 -21.64 -2.89
CA LEU A 197 -6.94 -20.28 -3.26
C LEU A 197 -7.97 -20.30 -4.40
N ASN A 198 -9.18 -19.85 -4.10
CA ASN A 198 -10.28 -19.78 -5.06
C ASN A 198 -10.57 -18.33 -5.40
N ILE A 199 -10.18 -17.92 -6.61
CA ILE A 199 -10.37 -16.57 -7.12
C ILE A 199 -11.60 -16.58 -8.02
N ARG A 200 -12.64 -15.86 -7.60
CA ARG A 200 -13.88 -15.67 -8.38
C ARG A 200 -14.10 -14.19 -8.58
N SER A 201 -13.96 -13.73 -9.82
CA SER A 201 -14.20 -12.32 -10.14
C SER A 201 -14.79 -12.16 -11.53
N ALA A 202 -15.77 -11.27 -11.64
CA ALA A 202 -16.34 -10.87 -12.93
C ALA A 202 -15.64 -9.65 -13.53
N SER A 203 -14.84 -8.91 -12.77
CA SER A 203 -14.20 -7.65 -13.20
C SER A 203 -12.69 -7.76 -13.45
N LEU A 204 -12.06 -8.84 -12.98
CA LEU A 204 -10.62 -9.00 -13.04
C LEU A 204 -10.12 -9.20 -14.48
N LYS A 205 -9.18 -8.35 -14.92
CA LYS A 205 -8.50 -8.39 -16.21
C LYS A 205 -7.05 -8.85 -16.10
N MET A 206 -6.39 -8.52 -15.00
CA MET A 206 -5.00 -8.89 -14.75
C MET A 206 -4.89 -9.61 -13.40
N LEU A 207 -4.27 -10.79 -13.43
CA LEU A 207 -3.90 -11.55 -12.25
C LEU A 207 -2.43 -11.92 -12.32
N LYS A 208 -1.65 -11.45 -11.35
CA LYS A 208 -0.26 -11.85 -11.14
C LYS A 208 -0.11 -12.51 -9.77
N ILE A 209 0.46 -13.71 -9.75
CA ILE A 209 0.75 -14.45 -8.52
C ILE A 209 2.22 -14.87 -8.55
N VAL A 210 2.97 -14.46 -7.54
CA VAL A 210 4.38 -14.80 -7.35
C VAL A 210 4.52 -15.51 -6.00
N MET A 211 5.13 -16.69 -6.00
CA MET A 211 5.34 -17.47 -4.77
C MET A 211 6.83 -17.67 -4.51
N SER A 212 7.34 -17.14 -3.40
CA SER A 212 8.79 -17.06 -3.12
C SER A 212 9.29 -18.02 -2.04
N GLY A 213 8.47 -18.98 -1.61
CA GLY A 213 8.81 -19.91 -0.52
C GLY A 213 10.11 -20.69 -0.70
N LEU A 214 10.63 -21.23 0.39
CA LEU A 214 11.86 -22.04 0.44
C LEU A 214 11.57 -23.56 0.52
N GLY A 215 10.35 -24.00 0.22
CA GLY A 215 9.85 -25.36 0.46
C GLY A 215 9.64 -26.22 -0.79
N SER A 216 9.26 -27.49 -0.57
CA SER A 216 8.76 -28.40 -1.62
C SER A 216 7.47 -27.90 -2.26
N GLU A 217 7.08 -28.48 -3.40
CA GLU A 217 5.81 -28.17 -4.10
C GLU A 217 4.62 -28.01 -3.14
N SER A 218 3.82 -26.97 -3.38
CA SER A 218 2.64 -26.67 -2.58
C SER A 218 1.52 -27.68 -2.82
N LYS A 219 1.00 -28.31 -1.76
CA LYS A 219 -0.21 -29.15 -1.85
C LYS A 219 -1.50 -28.36 -2.10
N ALA A 220 -1.46 -27.03 -2.04
CA ALA A 220 -2.63 -26.20 -2.28
C ALA A 220 -2.99 -26.17 -3.76
N ALA A 221 -4.28 -26.07 -4.04
CA ALA A 221 -4.82 -25.85 -5.37
C ALA A 221 -5.15 -24.37 -5.58
N LEU A 222 -4.80 -23.85 -6.76
CA LEU A 222 -5.26 -22.54 -7.24
C LEU A 222 -6.40 -22.77 -8.22
N ARG A 223 -7.56 -22.15 -7.96
CA ARG A 223 -8.71 -22.13 -8.87
C ARG A 223 -9.01 -20.70 -9.26
N VAL A 224 -9.01 -20.42 -10.55
CA VAL A 224 -9.30 -19.09 -11.08
C VAL A 224 -10.52 -19.18 -11.99
N LEU A 225 -11.60 -18.53 -11.54
CA LEU A 225 -12.81 -18.25 -12.31
C LEU A 225 -12.87 -16.74 -12.54
N ALA A 226 -12.26 -16.28 -13.63
CA ALA A 226 -12.24 -14.88 -14.03
C ALA A 226 -12.52 -14.78 -15.53
N LEU A 227 -13.77 -14.50 -15.89
CA LEU A 227 -14.23 -14.56 -17.28
C LEU A 227 -13.66 -13.47 -18.18
N ASN A 228 -13.28 -12.33 -17.58
CA ASN A 228 -12.73 -11.17 -18.28
C ASN A 228 -11.19 -11.09 -18.16
N LEU A 229 -10.53 -12.19 -17.79
CA LEU A 229 -9.09 -12.21 -17.56
C LEU A 229 -8.33 -12.12 -18.90
N GLU A 230 -7.56 -11.06 -19.06
CA GLU A 230 -6.73 -10.78 -20.23
C GLU A 230 -5.26 -11.21 -20.00
N THR A 231 -4.78 -11.07 -18.76
CA THR A 231 -3.39 -11.38 -18.39
C THR A 231 -3.36 -12.26 -17.15
N LEU A 232 -2.67 -13.39 -17.26
CA LEU A 232 -2.34 -14.27 -16.14
C LEU A 232 -0.82 -14.47 -16.10
N GLU A 233 -0.21 -14.12 -14.97
CA GLU A 233 1.20 -14.41 -14.69
C GLU A 233 1.29 -15.21 -13.39
N ILE A 234 1.83 -16.42 -13.45
CA ILE A 234 2.13 -17.24 -12.28
C ILE A 234 3.61 -17.57 -12.32
N SER A 235 4.35 -17.25 -11.26
CA SER A 235 5.79 -17.52 -11.18
C SER A 235 6.23 -17.90 -9.76
N GLY A 236 7.41 -18.53 -9.64
CA GLY A 236 7.94 -19.04 -8.38
C GLY A 236 7.65 -20.53 -8.15
N ILE A 237 7.48 -20.96 -6.90
CA ILE A 237 7.11 -22.35 -6.59
C ILE A 237 5.65 -22.59 -7.02
N SER A 238 5.44 -23.61 -7.84
CA SER A 238 4.11 -23.93 -8.38
C SER A 238 3.18 -24.53 -7.33
N TYR A 239 1.91 -24.11 -7.35
CA TYR A 239 0.79 -24.90 -6.84
C TYR A 239 0.81 -26.30 -7.49
N THR A 240 0.50 -27.36 -6.73
CA THR A 240 0.39 -28.73 -7.28
C THR A 240 -0.70 -28.86 -8.32
N ARG A 241 -1.74 -28.01 -8.26
CA ARG A 241 -2.81 -27.97 -9.24
C ARG A 241 -3.27 -26.53 -9.48
N CYS A 242 -3.19 -26.08 -10.73
CA CYS A 242 -3.79 -24.84 -11.19
C CYS A 242 -4.96 -25.18 -12.12
N LEU A 243 -6.18 -24.79 -11.75
CA LEU A 243 -7.36 -24.92 -12.58
C LEU A 243 -7.80 -23.54 -13.05
N LEU A 244 -7.78 -23.34 -14.37
CA LEU A 244 -8.27 -22.11 -14.98
C LEU A 244 -9.55 -22.42 -15.75
N GLU A 245 -10.65 -21.81 -15.35
CA GLU A 245 -11.93 -21.91 -16.06
C GLU A 245 -12.02 -20.72 -17.02
N VAL A 246 -11.71 -20.96 -18.29
CA VAL A 246 -11.90 -20.00 -19.39
C VAL A 246 -13.32 -20.19 -19.94
N PRO A 247 -14.10 -19.12 -20.18
CA PRO A 247 -15.41 -19.27 -20.82
C PRO A 247 -15.26 -19.91 -22.21
N SER A 248 -16.09 -20.92 -22.46
CA SER A 248 -16.28 -21.59 -23.75
C SER A 248 -16.97 -20.70 -24.77
#